data_AF-A0A7Y3R908-F1
#
_entry.id   AF-A0A7Y3R908-F1
#
_cell.length_a   1.000
_cell.length_b   1.000
_cell.length_c   1.000
_cell.angle_alpha   90.00
_cell.angle_beta   90.00
_cell.angle_gamma   90.00
#
_symmetry.space_group_name_H-M   'P 1'
#
loop_
_entity.id
_entity.type
_entity.pdbx_description
1 polymer ?
#
loop_
_entity_poly.entity_id
_entity_poly.type
_entity_poly.pdbx_seq_one_letter_code
_entity_poly.pdbx_strand_id
1 'polypeptide(L)'
;MTIVQELKKPNINKKPDFTTGSILNNCFKFNCIKCESELELNLENQIKNLWLGKTENINVEEEIEAKTFYRIGQFRKATDGGLAVFDKIKCEKCKAEYVTYCGVNEFSNSAYNVIVQGIALIEE
;
A
#
# COMPACT_ATOMS: atom_id res chain seq x y z
N MET A 1 -5.54 14.71 6.70
CA MET A 1 -4.26 14.00 6.90
C MET A 1 -3.22 14.66 6.00
N THR A 2 -2.00 14.87 6.46
CA THR A 2 -0.94 15.50 5.65
C THR A 2 0.19 14.52 5.38
N ILE A 3 0.55 14.31 4.11
CA ILE A 3 1.72 13.51 3.75
C ILE A 3 2.97 14.37 3.91
N VAL A 4 3.87 13.94 4.79
CA VAL A 4 5.05 14.71 5.20
C VAL A 4 6.31 14.20 4.51
N GLN A 5 6.42 12.88 4.31
CA GLN A 5 7.61 12.28 3.72
C GLN A 5 7.30 10.98 2.99
N GLU A 6 7.76 10.84 1.75
CA GLU A 6 7.71 9.58 1.01
C GLU A 6 8.93 8.70 1.35
N LEU A 7 8.67 7.49 1.84
CA LEU A 7 9.68 6.44 2.06
C LEU A 7 9.89 5.61 0.79
N LYS A 8 8.84 5.44 -0.01
CA LYS A 8 8.89 4.67 -1.25
C LYS A 8 8.05 5.35 -2.32
N LYS A 9 8.68 5.60 -3.47
CA LYS A 9 8.04 6.22 -4.63
C LYS A 9 7.46 5.17 -5.57
N PRO A 10 6.31 5.43 -6.23
CA PRO A 10 5.76 4.55 -7.24
C PRO A 10 6.73 4.31 -8.39
N ASN A 11 6.77 3.07 -8.90
CA ASN A 11 7.64 2.67 -9.99
C ASN A 11 6.91 1.71 -10.93
N ILE A 12 6.75 2.12 -12.18
CA ILE A 12 6.04 1.35 -13.23
C ILE A 12 6.73 0.03 -13.60
N ASN A 13 8.05 -0.04 -13.48
CA ASN A 13 8.86 -1.20 -13.90
C ASN A 13 9.19 -2.13 -12.72
N LYS A 14 8.55 -1.94 -11.57
CA LYS A 14 8.84 -2.69 -10.37
C LYS A 14 8.31 -4.12 -10.49
N LYS A 15 9.10 -5.10 -10.05
CA LYS A 15 8.64 -6.48 -9.91
C LYS A 15 7.64 -6.62 -8.75
N PRO A 16 6.72 -7.59 -8.80
CA PRO A 16 5.83 -7.91 -7.68
C PRO A 16 6.59 -8.15 -6.38
N ASP A 17 6.11 -7.59 -5.28
CA ASP A 17 6.57 -7.94 -3.93
C ASP A 17 5.93 -9.25 -3.46
N PHE A 18 4.78 -9.62 -4.05
CA PHE A 18 4.11 -10.88 -3.81
C PHE A 18 3.42 -11.40 -5.08
N THR A 19 3.39 -12.73 -5.22
CA THR A 19 2.67 -13.46 -6.27
C THR A 19 1.98 -14.66 -5.63
N THR A 20 0.70 -14.88 -5.91
CA THR A 20 -0.04 -16.05 -5.43
C THR A 20 0.71 -17.35 -5.76
N GLY A 21 0.85 -18.23 -4.77
CA GLY A 21 1.60 -19.50 -4.89
C GLY A 21 3.10 -19.37 -4.59
N SER A 22 3.60 -18.17 -4.29
CA SER A 22 4.94 -17.99 -3.73
C SER A 22 5.03 -18.58 -2.31
N ILE A 23 6.16 -19.20 -1.99
CA ILE A 23 6.49 -19.71 -0.64
C ILE A 23 6.93 -18.55 0.28
N LEU A 24 7.10 -17.34 -0.27
CA LEU A 24 7.54 -16.16 0.46
C LEU A 24 6.42 -15.62 1.37
N ASN A 25 6.82 -15.04 2.50
CA ASN A 25 5.92 -14.41 3.48
C ASN A 25 4.90 -13.48 2.81
N ASN A 26 3.63 -13.58 3.22
CA ASN A 26 2.51 -12.73 2.78
C ASN A 26 2.59 -11.28 3.28
N CYS A 27 3.76 -10.84 3.77
CA CYS A 27 3.98 -9.52 4.35
C CYS A 27 5.14 -8.80 3.65
N PHE A 28 4.95 -7.51 3.39
CA PHE A 28 6.04 -6.61 3.00
C PHE A 28 6.59 -5.91 4.25
N LYS A 29 7.90 -6.01 4.47
CA LYS A 29 8.57 -5.43 5.63
C LYS A 29 9.26 -4.11 5.27
N PHE A 30 9.16 -3.11 6.14
CA PHE A 30 9.89 -1.86 6.05
C PHE A 30 10.17 -1.27 7.43
N ASN A 31 11.16 -0.40 7.55
CA ASN A 31 11.52 0.19 8.84
C ASN A 31 10.81 1.52 9.04
N CYS A 32 10.30 1.73 10.26
CA CYS A 32 9.79 3.02 10.71
C CYS A 32 10.90 4.06 10.69
N ILE A 33 10.70 5.19 10.00
CA ILE A 33 11.74 6.21 9.86
C ILE A 33 12.02 6.97 11.17
N LYS A 34 11.08 6.97 12.13
CA LYS A 34 11.24 7.69 13.40
C LYS A 34 11.90 6.84 14.50
N CYS A 35 11.77 5.52 14.50
CA CYS A 35 12.32 4.67 15.58
C CYS A 35 12.92 3.33 15.12
N GLU A 36 13.07 3.14 13.82
CA GLU A 36 13.73 1.99 13.18
C GLU A 36 13.08 0.63 13.46
N SER A 37 11.93 0.57 14.14
CA SER A 37 11.19 -0.68 14.29
C SER A 37 10.70 -1.19 12.94
N GLU A 38 10.81 -2.49 12.75
CA GLU A 38 10.22 -3.17 11.59
C GLU A 38 8.68 -3.06 11.65
N LEU A 39 8.09 -2.71 10.51
CA LEU A 39 6.67 -2.64 10.26
C LEU A 39 6.33 -3.65 9.17
N GLU A 40 5.17 -4.27 9.29
CA GLU A 40 4.69 -5.26 8.34
C GLU A 40 3.40 -4.79 7.67
N LEU A 41 3.39 -4.82 6.34
CA LEU A 41 2.20 -4.63 5.53
C LEU A 41 1.70 -6.01 5.09
N ASN A 42 0.48 -6.36 5.50
CA ASN A 42 -0.16 -7.61 5.08
C ASN A 42 -0.65 -7.49 3.62
N LEU A 43 0.00 -8.21 2.71
CA LEU A 43 -0.28 -8.17 1.26
C LEU A 43 -1.54 -8.95 0.90
N GLU A 44 -1.88 -9.98 1.66
CA GLU A 44 -3.14 -10.71 1.50
C GLU A 44 -4.35 -9.82 1.83
N ASN A 45 -4.20 -8.94 2.83
CA ASN A 45 -5.22 -7.94 3.16
C ASN A 45 -5.48 -6.99 1.97
N GLN A 46 -4.45 -6.66 1.20
CA GLN A 46 -4.62 -5.81 0.00
C GLN A 46 -5.41 -6.53 -1.09
N ILE A 47 -5.18 -7.83 -1.28
CA ILE A 47 -5.93 -8.65 -2.22
C ILE A 47 -7.40 -8.75 -1.81
N LYS A 48 -7.69 -9.00 -0.53
CA LYS A 48 -9.07 -9.11 -0.02
C LYS A 48 -9.85 -7.81 -0.19
N ASN A 49 -9.18 -6.67 -0.11
CA ASN A 49 -9.80 -5.35 -0.21
C ASN A 49 -9.68 -4.71 -1.61
N LEU A 50 -9.25 -5.48 -2.61
CA LEU A 50 -9.04 -5.02 -3.99
C LEU A 50 -10.21 -4.21 -4.56
N TRP A 51 -11.42 -4.73 -4.42
CA TRP A 51 -12.62 -4.16 -5.01
C TRP A 51 -13.08 -2.88 -4.31
N LEU A 52 -12.75 -2.76 -3.01
CA LEU A 52 -13.00 -1.56 -2.21
C LEU A 52 -11.94 -0.49 -2.51
N GLY A 53 -10.72 -0.89 -2.84
CA GLY A 53 -9.60 0.02 -3.09
C GLY A 53 -8.99 0.61 -1.80
N LYS A 54 -9.48 0.18 -0.64
CA LYS A 54 -8.96 0.58 0.67
C LYS A 54 -9.22 -0.51 1.71
N THR A 55 -8.37 -0.59 2.72
CA THR A 55 -8.60 -1.44 3.89
C THR A 55 -9.53 -0.77 4.91
N GLU A 56 -9.81 -1.47 6.01
CA GLU A 56 -10.54 -0.94 7.16
C GLU A 56 -9.75 0.07 7.99
N ASN A 57 -8.41 0.06 7.88
CA ASN A 57 -7.54 0.93 8.68
C ASN A 57 -7.52 2.39 8.18
N ILE A 58 -7.97 2.65 6.96
CA ILE A 58 -7.98 3.97 6.34
C ILE A 58 -9.43 4.41 6.06
N ASN A 59 -9.76 5.64 6.48
CA ASN A 59 -11.09 6.20 6.20
C ASN A 59 -11.19 6.71 4.74
N VAL A 60 -12.39 7.15 4.34
CA VAL A 60 -12.64 7.56 2.94
C VAL A 60 -11.94 8.88 2.63
N GLU A 61 -11.91 9.80 3.58
CA GLU A 61 -11.27 11.11 3.44
C GLU A 61 -9.75 10.98 3.24
N GLU A 62 -9.10 10.16 4.06
CA GLU A 62 -7.68 9.81 3.97
C GLU A 62 -7.35 9.10 2.64
N GLU A 63 -8.23 8.20 2.18
CA GLU A 63 -8.09 7.55 0.88
C GLU A 63 -8.14 8.56 -0.28
N ILE A 64 -9.04 9.54 -0.23
CA ILE A 64 -9.17 10.60 -1.25
C ILE A 64 -7.92 11.48 -1.27
N GLU A 65 -7.40 11.86 -0.11
CA GLU A 65 -6.16 12.63 0.02
C GLU A 65 -4.96 11.84 -0.54
N ALA A 66 -4.85 10.56 -0.21
CA ALA A 66 -3.78 9.68 -0.73
C ALA A 66 -3.88 9.50 -2.25
N LYS A 67 -5.09 9.29 -2.79
CA LYS A 67 -5.32 9.24 -4.24
C LYS A 67 -4.89 10.52 -4.94
N THR A 68 -5.22 11.66 -4.34
CA THR A 68 -4.85 12.98 -4.87
C THR A 68 -3.34 13.16 -4.89
N PHE A 69 -2.67 12.82 -3.78
CA PHE A 69 -1.21 12.89 -3.65
C PHE A 69 -0.49 12.02 -4.69
N TYR A 70 -0.88 10.75 -4.80
CA TYR A 70 -0.28 9.80 -5.76
C TYR A 70 -0.82 9.95 -7.19
N ARG A 71 -1.68 10.95 -7.46
CA ARG A 71 -2.31 11.21 -8.77
C ARG A 71 -3.04 10.00 -9.35
N ILE A 72 -3.70 9.23 -8.49
CA ILE A 72 -4.49 8.06 -8.88
C ILE A 72 -5.86 8.56 -9.38
N GLY A 73 -6.15 8.30 -10.66
CA GLY A 73 -7.41 8.72 -11.29
C GLY A 73 -8.64 7.96 -10.80
N GLN A 74 -9.82 8.37 -11.27
CA GLN A 74 -11.12 7.82 -10.88
C GLN A 74 -11.24 6.28 -11.05
N PHE A 75 -10.52 5.72 -12.02
CA PHE A 75 -10.52 4.27 -12.29
C PHE A 75 -9.64 3.45 -11.34
N ARG A 76 -9.07 4.07 -10.29
CA ARG A 76 -8.20 3.41 -9.30
C ARG A 76 -7.06 2.64 -9.95
N LYS A 77 -6.55 3.13 -11.08
CA LYS A 77 -5.44 2.48 -11.77
C LYS A 77 -4.14 2.82 -11.06
N ALA A 78 -3.47 1.77 -10.64
CA ALA A 78 -2.18 1.86 -10.03
C ALA A 78 -1.09 2.22 -11.05
N THR A 79 0.07 2.67 -10.59
CA THR A 79 1.20 3.04 -11.46
C THR A 79 1.67 1.88 -12.35
N ASP A 80 1.57 0.64 -11.88
CA ASP A 80 1.84 -0.60 -12.61
C ASP A 80 0.66 -1.10 -13.47
N GLY A 81 -0.47 -0.39 -13.49
CA GLY A 81 -1.68 -0.79 -14.22
C GLY A 81 -2.62 -1.73 -13.45
N GLY A 82 -2.20 -2.22 -12.27
CA GLY A 82 -3.06 -2.91 -11.30
C GLY A 82 -4.18 -2.02 -10.76
N LEU A 83 -5.00 -2.57 -9.88
CA LEU A 83 -5.97 -1.80 -9.09
C LEU A 83 -5.31 -1.29 -7.82
N ALA A 84 -5.55 -0.02 -7.52
CA ALA A 84 -4.97 0.66 -6.37
C ALA A 84 -5.71 0.29 -5.09
N VAL A 85 -4.95 -0.15 -4.08
CA VAL A 85 -5.45 -0.43 -2.73
C VAL A 85 -4.64 0.37 -1.72
N PHE A 86 -5.33 1.13 -0.86
CA PHE A 86 -4.73 1.96 0.18
C PHE A 86 -4.90 1.33 1.57
N ASP A 87 -3.89 1.49 2.41
CA ASP A 87 -3.91 1.02 3.80
C ASP A 87 -3.22 2.04 4.71
N LYS A 88 -3.54 2.03 6.00
CA LYS A 88 -2.88 2.84 7.02
C LYS A 88 -2.21 1.94 8.05
N ILE A 89 -0.93 2.16 8.29
CA ILE A 89 -0.13 1.40 9.25
C ILE A 89 0.35 2.34 10.35
N LYS A 90 0.13 1.95 11.60
CA LYS A 90 0.62 2.66 12.78
C LYS A 90 1.79 1.93 13.41
N CYS A 91 2.90 2.62 13.59
CA CYS A 91 4.04 2.10 14.32
C CYS A 91 3.71 1.93 15.80
N GLU A 92 3.78 0.70 16.32
CA GLU A 92 3.42 0.45 17.71
C GLU A 92 4.35 1.13 18.72
N LYS A 93 5.65 1.26 18.38
CA LYS A 93 6.67 1.85 19.26
C LYS A 93 6.54 3.37 19.38
N CYS A 94 6.64 4.10 18.27
CA CYS A 94 6.66 5.58 18.28
C CYS A 94 5.35 6.24 17.83
N LYS A 95 4.31 5.45 17.54
CA LYS A 95 2.98 5.89 17.09
C LYS A 95 2.94 6.67 15.76
N ALA A 96 4.06 6.74 15.03
CA ALA A 96 4.10 7.30 13.69
C ALA A 96 3.16 6.53 12.76
N GLU A 97 2.43 7.25 11.91
CA GLU A 97 1.44 6.68 11.00
C GLU A 97 1.94 6.77 9.56
N TYR A 98 1.60 5.76 8.76
CA TYR A 98 2.01 5.64 7.38
C TYR A 98 0.79 5.31 6.53
N VAL A 99 0.67 6.00 5.40
CA VAL A 99 -0.21 5.56 4.32
C VAL A 99 0.60 4.71 3.36
N THR A 100 0.05 3.55 3.01
CA THR A 100 0.61 2.67 1.99
C THR A 100 -0.35 2.55 0.83
N TYR A 101 0.21 2.32 -0.34
CA TYR A 101 -0.52 2.20 -1.58
C TYR A 101 0.09 1.09 -2.41
N CYS A 102 -0.74 0.09 -2.75
CA CYS A 102 -0.37 -1.07 -3.54
C CYS A 102 -1.10 -1.10 -4.88
N GLY A 103 -0.42 -1.57 -5.92
CA GLY A 103 -1.03 -2.08 -7.13
C GLY A 103 -1.27 -3.58 -7.00
N VAL A 104 -2.51 -4.01 -7.18
CA VAL A 104 -2.91 -5.41 -7.14
C VAL A 104 -3.43 -5.82 -8.51
N ASN A 105 -2.84 -6.84 -9.10
CA ASN A 105 -3.15 -7.28 -10.46
C ASN A 105 -3.52 -8.77 -10.47
N GLU A 106 -4.74 -9.10 -10.91
CA GLU A 106 -5.19 -10.47 -11.12
C GLU A 106 -4.72 -10.96 -12.49
N PHE A 107 -3.76 -11.89 -12.53
CA PHE A 107 -3.20 -12.41 -13.77
C PHE A 107 -3.78 -13.78 -14.18
N SER A 108 -4.42 -14.47 -13.25
CA SER A 108 -5.20 -15.68 -13.48
C SER A 108 -6.29 -15.77 -12.42
N ASN A 109 -7.30 -16.60 -12.62
CA ASN A 109 -8.45 -16.71 -11.71
C ASN A 109 -7.96 -16.93 -10.26
N SER A 110 -8.20 -15.94 -9.40
CA SER A 110 -7.77 -15.95 -7.99
C SER A 110 -6.25 -15.97 -7.77
N ALA A 111 -5.46 -15.59 -8.78
CA ALA A 111 -4.01 -15.46 -8.72
C ALA A 111 -3.58 -14.01 -8.94
N TYR A 112 -2.87 -13.46 -7.97
CA TYR A 112 -2.61 -12.03 -7.85
C TYR A 112 -1.12 -11.74 -7.77
N ASN A 113 -0.71 -10.64 -8.42
CA ASN A 113 0.54 -9.95 -8.16
C ASN A 113 0.23 -8.72 -7.32
N VAL A 114 1.01 -8.51 -6.26
CA VAL A 114 0.93 -7.30 -5.43
C VAL A 114 2.25 -6.55 -5.52
N ILE A 115 2.17 -5.27 -5.85
CA ILE A 115 3.29 -4.35 -5.93
C ILE A 115 3.04 -3.22 -4.93
N VAL A 116 3.87 -3.11 -3.89
CA VAL A 116 3.89 -1.96 -2.98
C VAL A 116 4.49 -0.77 -3.73
N GLN A 117 3.63 0.17 -4.13
CA GLN A 117 3.99 1.32 -4.95
C GLN A 117 4.44 2.49 -4.09
N GLY A 118 3.65 2.84 -3.08
CA GLY A 118 3.86 4.01 -2.25
C GLY A 118 3.90 3.66 -0.77
N ILE A 119 4.83 4.27 -0.03
CA ILE A 119 4.81 4.33 1.42
C ILE A 119 5.15 5.77 1.80
N ALA A 120 4.27 6.42 2.55
CA ALA A 120 4.47 7.77 3.02
C ALA A 120 4.11 7.93 4.49
N LEU A 121 4.94 8.69 5.21
CA LEU A 121 4.67 9.16 6.56
C LEU A 121 3.56 10.21 6.52
N ILE A 122 2.60 10.06 7.43
CA ILE A 122 1.48 10.99 7.58
C ILE A 122 1.45 11.58 8.99
N GLU A 123 0.98 12.83 9.08
CA GLU A 123 0.69 13.53 10.34
C GLU A 123 -0.75 14.07 10.26
N GLU A 124 -1.40 14.24 11.42
CA GLU A 124 -2.75 14.81 11.52
C GLU A 124 -2.79 16.27 11.07
#